data_AF-C5MG22-F1
#
_entry.id   AF-C5MG22-F1
#
_cell.length_a   1.000
_cell.length_b   1.000
_cell.length_c   1.000
_cell.angle_alpha   90.00
_cell.angle_beta   90.00
_cell.angle_gamma   90.00
#
_symmetry.space_group_name_H-M   'P 1'
#
loop_
_entity.id
_entity.type
_entity.pdbx_description
1 polymer ?
#
loop_
_entity_poly.entity_id
_entity_poly.type
_entity_poly.pdbx_seq_one_letter_code
_entity_poly.pdbx_strand_id
1 'polypeptide(L)'
;MTHISDLPDEILFEIYKYLEVSTIKSLELFPDFTQSTKYYLYKHSLFVLKTTDEDDYEDRRDYKIVKKYEQLPGFEISHIDESMMIHIRKFNNYQVNLSFTMLDKLIKKLNLLSNKLNQLFKRENQDFITIKLFIQVNYSLGTFSQVEQCLKSIGRVSHYFTNNGKNIVTIDFEFKNPK
;
A
#
# COMPACT_ATOMS: atom_id res chain seq x y z
N MET A 1 -24.49 27.62 14.58
CA MET A 1 -24.60 26.54 13.59
C MET A 1 -23.20 26.04 13.36
N THR A 2 -22.95 24.75 13.56
CA THR A 2 -21.67 24.12 13.21
C THR A 2 -21.63 23.98 11.69
N HIS A 3 -20.66 24.62 11.04
CA HIS A 3 -20.43 24.38 9.62
C HIS A 3 -19.75 23.02 9.46
N ILE A 4 -19.97 22.36 8.32
CA ILE A 4 -19.33 21.08 8.00
C ILE A 4 -17.79 21.19 8.01
N SER A 5 -17.24 22.37 7.72
CA SER A 5 -15.81 22.70 7.83
C SER A 5 -15.26 22.63 9.25
N ASP A 6 -16.14 22.71 10.26
CA ASP A 6 -15.75 22.70 11.67
C ASP A 6 -15.68 21.28 12.24
N LEU A 7 -16.02 20.26 11.44
CA LEU A 7 -15.97 18.87 11.86
C LEU A 7 -14.52 18.37 11.92
N PRO A 8 -14.17 17.51 12.90
CA PRO A 8 -12.88 16.83 12.90
C PRO A 8 -12.68 15.97 11.65
N ASP A 9 -11.41 15.84 11.24
CA ASP A 9 -11.02 15.06 10.06
C ASP A 9 -11.53 13.61 10.11
N GLU A 10 -11.59 13.00 11.29
CA GLU A 10 -12.11 11.63 11.44
C GLU A 10 -13.56 11.52 10.98
N ILE A 11 -14.39 12.53 11.29
CA ILE A 11 -15.80 12.56 10.89
C ILE A 11 -15.93 12.91 9.40
N LEU A 12 -15.12 13.85 8.91
CA LEU A 12 -15.06 14.16 7.48
C LEU A 12 -14.68 12.92 6.65
N PHE A 13 -13.76 12.09 7.13
CA PHE A 13 -13.35 10.88 6.45
C PHE A 13 -14.44 9.81 6.40
N GLU A 14 -15.28 9.69 7.43
CA GLU A 14 -16.46 8.84 7.37
C GLU A 14 -17.44 9.32 6.30
N ILE A 15 -17.62 10.64 6.15
CA ILE A 15 -18.45 11.20 5.08
C ILE A 15 -17.83 10.89 3.71
N TYR A 16 -16.51 11.08 3.55
CA TYR A 16 -15.80 10.85 2.29
C TYR A 16 -15.92 9.40 1.80
N LYS A 17 -16.05 8.40 2.68
CA LYS A 17 -16.21 6.98 2.28
C LYS A 17 -17.38 6.76 1.32
N TYR A 18 -18.45 7.52 1.50
CA TYR A 18 -19.69 7.41 0.74
C TYR A 18 -19.67 8.23 -0.55
N LEU A 19 -18.71 9.13 -0.73
CA LEU A 19 -18.59 9.94 -1.93
C LEU A 19 -17.85 9.20 -3.05
N GLU A 20 -18.05 9.67 -4.28
CA GLU A 20 -17.24 9.29 -5.43
C GLU A 20 -15.88 10.00 -5.38
N VAL A 21 -14.83 9.36 -5.91
CA VAL A 21 -13.46 9.93 -5.89
C VAL A 21 -13.40 11.26 -6.64
N SER A 22 -14.19 11.45 -7.70
CA SER A 22 -14.31 12.73 -8.41
C SER A 22 -14.91 13.83 -7.54
N THR A 23 -15.93 13.51 -6.74
CA THR A 23 -16.55 14.43 -5.79
C THR A 23 -15.57 14.82 -4.70
N ILE A 24 -14.84 13.84 -4.13
CA ILE A 24 -13.80 14.10 -3.13
C ILE A 24 -12.73 15.04 -3.70
N LYS A 25 -12.20 14.76 -4.90
CA LYS A 25 -11.24 15.65 -5.57
C LYS A 25 -11.77 17.08 -5.77
N SER A 26 -13.07 17.22 -6.05
CA SER A 26 -13.69 18.54 -6.21
C SER A 26 -13.73 19.33 -4.90
N LEU A 27 -13.70 18.66 -3.74
CA LEU A 27 -13.62 19.32 -2.44
C LEU A 27 -12.28 20.07 -2.25
N GLU A 28 -11.23 19.72 -2.99
CA GLU A 28 -9.95 20.45 -2.94
C GLU A 28 -10.07 21.92 -3.36
N LEU A 29 -11.11 22.26 -4.14
CA LEU A 29 -11.40 23.63 -4.58
C LEU A 29 -11.83 24.54 -3.42
N PHE A 30 -12.25 23.96 -2.30
CA PHE A 30 -12.63 24.68 -1.09
C PHE A 30 -11.46 24.68 -0.10
N PRO A 31 -10.93 25.86 0.30
CA PRO A 31 -9.74 25.96 1.16
C PRO A 31 -9.82 25.16 2.45
N ASP A 32 -10.99 25.13 3.08
CA ASP A 32 -11.20 24.45 4.37
C ASP A 32 -11.09 22.92 4.28
N PHE A 33 -11.29 22.35 3.08
CA PHE A 33 -11.23 20.91 2.85
C PHE A 33 -9.97 20.47 2.10
N THR A 34 -9.16 21.41 1.60
CA THR A 34 -8.03 21.07 0.72
C THR A 34 -7.04 20.11 1.37
N GLN A 35 -6.67 20.34 2.64
CA GLN A 35 -5.67 19.50 3.32
C GLN A 35 -6.22 18.12 3.68
N SER A 36 -7.41 18.07 4.29
CA SER A 36 -8.07 16.84 4.70
C SER A 36 -8.40 15.95 3.49
N THR A 37 -8.85 16.54 2.39
CA THR A 37 -9.09 15.86 1.11
C THR A 37 -7.80 15.25 0.54
N LYS A 38 -6.73 16.03 0.44
CA LYS A 38 -5.43 15.54 -0.06
C LYS A 38 -4.90 14.40 0.79
N TYR A 39 -4.95 14.57 2.11
CA TYR A 39 -4.53 13.53 3.04
C TYR A 39 -5.38 12.27 2.90
N TYR A 40 -6.70 12.40 2.79
CA TYR A 40 -7.60 11.28 2.62
C TYR A 40 -7.31 10.50 1.33
N LEU A 41 -7.25 11.20 0.19
CA LEU A 41 -6.97 10.60 -1.12
C LEU A 41 -5.61 9.91 -1.13
N TYR A 42 -4.56 10.57 -0.60
CA TYR A 42 -3.24 10.00 -0.50
C TYR A 42 -3.24 8.72 0.35
N LYS A 43 -3.77 8.80 1.58
CA LYS A 43 -3.80 7.68 2.52
C LYS A 43 -4.54 6.46 1.97
N HIS A 44 -5.68 6.65 1.30
CA HIS A 44 -6.51 5.56 0.76
C HIS A 44 -6.03 5.01 -0.58
N SER A 45 -5.05 5.67 -1.19
CA SER A 45 -4.33 5.17 -2.38
C SER A 45 -3.00 4.49 -2.03
N LEU A 46 -2.56 4.55 -0.77
CA LEU A 46 -1.26 4.08 -0.32
C LEU A 46 -1.37 2.78 0.49
N PHE A 47 -0.67 1.75 0.02
CA PHE A 47 -0.61 0.44 0.62
C PHE A 47 0.80 0.06 0.99
N VAL A 48 0.92 -0.74 2.04
CA VAL A 48 2.21 -1.22 2.53
C VAL A 48 2.16 -2.73 2.65
N LEU A 49 3.21 -3.38 2.17
CA LEU A 49 3.50 -4.79 2.43
C LEU A 49 4.93 -4.87 2.94
N LYS A 50 5.07 -5.01 4.26
CA LYS A 50 6.36 -5.26 4.91
C LYS A 50 6.56 -6.76 5.01
N THR A 51 7.73 -7.25 4.65
CA THR A 51 8.23 -8.56 5.09
C THR A 51 9.50 -8.30 5.87
N THR A 52 9.34 -7.93 7.14
CA THR A 52 10.45 -7.87 8.09
C THR A 52 10.68 -9.29 8.63
N ASP A 53 11.92 -9.59 9.03
CA ASP A 53 12.27 -10.87 9.66
C ASP A 53 11.50 -11.14 10.97
N GLU A 54 10.75 -10.15 11.47
CA GLU A 54 9.81 -10.26 12.59
C GLU A 54 8.60 -11.15 12.32
N ASP A 55 8.25 -11.41 11.04
CA ASP A 55 7.13 -12.29 10.68
C ASP A 55 7.42 -13.79 10.99
N ASP A 56 8.66 -14.17 11.33
CA ASP A 56 9.03 -15.54 11.73
C ASP A 56 8.85 -15.80 13.25
N TYR A 57 8.45 -14.81 14.05
CA TYR A 57 8.16 -14.98 15.48
C TYR A 57 6.68 -15.17 15.75
N GLU A 58 6.07 -16.23 15.20
CA GLU A 58 4.71 -16.63 15.60
C GLU A 58 4.61 -17.14 17.05
N ASP A 59 5.71 -17.27 17.80
CA ASP A 59 5.69 -17.93 19.12
C ASP A 59 6.50 -17.25 20.24
N ARG A 60 6.43 -15.91 20.39
CA ARG A 60 6.87 -15.27 21.65
C ARG A 60 5.95 -14.14 22.10
N ARG A 61 5.06 -14.49 23.02
CA ARG A 61 4.11 -13.61 23.73
C ARG A 61 4.73 -12.48 24.59
N ASP A 62 6.06 -12.32 24.63
CA ASP A 62 6.71 -11.40 25.58
C ASP A 62 7.60 -10.29 24.98
N TYR A 63 7.61 -10.10 23.66
CA TYR A 63 8.36 -8.99 23.07
C TYR A 63 7.48 -7.76 22.80
N LYS A 64 7.16 -7.02 23.87
CA LYS A 64 6.90 -5.57 23.79
C LYS A 64 8.24 -4.85 23.53
N ILE A 65 8.88 -5.11 22.38
CA ILE A 65 10.06 -4.36 21.95
C ILE A 65 9.65 -3.47 20.77
N VAL A 66 9.48 -2.19 21.12
CA VAL A 66 9.68 -1.02 20.25
C VAL A 66 8.97 -1.09 18.88
N LYS A 67 7.63 -0.93 18.89
CA LYS A 67 6.82 -0.47 17.74
C LYS A 67 7.16 1.00 17.38
N LYS A 68 8.43 1.28 17.07
CA LYS A 68 8.90 2.60 16.62
C LYS A 68 9.76 2.50 15.36
N TYR A 69 9.58 1.45 14.58
CA TYR A 69 9.85 1.55 13.15
C TYR A 69 8.73 2.39 12.56
N GLU A 70 9.09 3.61 12.15
CA GLU A 70 8.30 4.56 11.36
C GLU A 70 7.03 3.90 10.80
N GLN A 71 5.87 4.30 11.32
CA GLN A 71 4.58 3.96 10.72
C GLN A 71 4.62 4.54 9.30
N LEU A 72 5.07 3.73 8.35
CA LEU A 72 4.99 4.08 6.95
C LEU A 72 3.52 4.38 6.69
N PRO A 73 3.19 5.55 6.15
CA PRO A 73 1.80 5.88 5.87
C PRO A 73 1.22 4.83 4.92
N GLY A 74 -0.06 4.52 5.10
CA GLY A 74 -0.79 3.56 4.24
C GLY A 74 -1.37 2.38 5.01
N PHE A 75 -2.18 1.59 4.30
CA PHE A 75 -2.85 0.43 4.86
C PHE A 75 -2.03 -0.84 4.62
N GLU A 76 -1.89 -1.66 5.66
CA GLU A 76 -1.30 -2.99 5.49
C GLU A 76 -2.29 -3.90 4.76
N ILE A 77 -1.89 -4.47 3.62
CA ILE A 77 -2.80 -5.26 2.76
C ILE A 77 -3.43 -6.43 3.52
N SER A 78 -2.68 -7.05 4.44
CA SER A 78 -3.16 -8.13 5.32
C SER A 78 -4.37 -7.69 6.17
N HIS A 79 -4.41 -6.44 6.63
CA HIS A 79 -5.41 -5.91 7.57
C HIS A 79 -6.61 -5.23 6.92
N ILE A 80 -6.67 -5.11 5.58
CA ILE A 80 -7.81 -4.47 4.89
C ILE A 80 -9.05 -5.37 5.01
N ASP A 81 -10.12 -4.89 5.64
CA ASP A 81 -11.41 -5.59 5.71
C ASP A 81 -12.27 -5.37 4.44
N GLU A 82 -13.42 -6.05 4.37
CA GLU A 82 -14.30 -6.01 3.20
C GLU A 82 -14.92 -4.63 2.92
N SER A 83 -15.31 -3.90 3.97
CA SER A 83 -15.85 -2.54 3.84
C SER A 83 -14.82 -1.59 3.24
N MET A 84 -13.59 -1.67 3.76
CA MET A 84 -12.46 -0.92 3.27
C MET A 84 -12.07 -1.32 1.84
N MET A 85 -12.13 -2.62 1.51
CA MET A 85 -11.90 -3.10 0.14
C MET A 85 -12.90 -2.45 -0.85
N ILE A 86 -14.19 -2.42 -0.54
CA ILE A 86 -15.21 -1.78 -1.41
C ILE A 86 -14.85 -0.32 -1.66
N HIS A 87 -14.46 0.41 -0.62
CA HIS A 87 -14.08 1.81 -0.74
C HIS A 87 -12.81 2.02 -1.59
N ILE A 88 -11.74 1.28 -1.28
CA ILE A 88 -10.46 1.35 -2.01
C ILE A 88 -10.64 1.06 -3.50
N ARG A 89 -11.61 0.20 -3.85
CA ARG A 89 -11.84 -0.18 -5.24
C ARG A 89 -12.34 0.95 -6.14
N LYS A 90 -12.80 2.07 -5.56
CA LYS A 90 -13.20 3.28 -6.30
C LYS A 90 -12.02 4.05 -6.91
N PHE A 91 -10.80 3.79 -6.43
CA PHE A 91 -9.59 4.47 -6.91
C PHE A 91 -9.03 3.77 -8.14
N ASN A 92 -8.33 4.54 -8.98
CA ASN A 92 -7.66 4.02 -10.20
C ASN A 92 -6.14 4.15 -10.14
N ASN A 93 -5.59 4.80 -9.12
CA ASN A 93 -4.16 5.02 -8.95
C ASN A 93 -3.79 4.58 -7.54
N TYR A 94 -2.77 3.74 -7.44
CA TYR A 94 -2.34 3.12 -6.21
C TYR A 94 -0.84 3.18 -6.08
N GLN A 95 -0.36 3.28 -4.85
CA GLN A 95 1.04 3.04 -4.52
C GLN A 95 1.13 1.87 -3.55
N VAL A 96 2.00 0.90 -3.85
CA VAL A 96 2.26 -0.25 -2.98
C VAL A 96 3.73 -0.23 -2.60
N ASN A 97 3.99 0.00 -1.32
CA ASN A 97 5.33 -0.01 -0.75
C ASN A 97 5.70 -1.42 -0.30
N LEU A 98 6.68 -2.03 -0.97
CA LEU A 98 7.23 -3.33 -0.61
C LEU A 98 8.59 -3.11 0.07
N SER A 99 8.77 -3.64 1.28
CA SER A 99 10.05 -3.57 1.98
C SER A 99 10.45 -4.95 2.50
N PHE A 100 11.65 -5.41 2.13
CA PHE A 100 12.11 -6.75 2.47
C PHE A 100 13.62 -6.87 2.62
N THR A 101 14.06 -7.94 3.31
CA THR A 101 15.47 -8.36 3.45
C THR A 101 15.78 -9.61 2.61
N MET A 102 14.81 -10.51 2.46
CA MET A 102 14.91 -11.73 1.65
C MET A 102 13.78 -11.80 0.62
N LEU A 103 14.14 -11.93 -0.65
CA LEU A 103 13.16 -11.95 -1.75
C LEU A 103 12.20 -13.15 -1.64
N ASP A 104 12.69 -14.32 -1.25
CA ASP A 104 11.85 -15.52 -1.16
C ASP A 104 10.72 -15.37 -0.13
N LYS A 105 10.97 -14.63 0.97
CA LYS A 105 9.94 -14.33 1.97
C LYS A 105 8.86 -13.41 1.39
N LEU A 106 9.26 -12.39 0.64
CA LEU A 106 8.32 -11.52 -0.09
C LEU A 106 7.43 -12.34 -1.04
N ILE A 107 8.03 -13.20 -1.86
CA ILE A 107 7.29 -14.02 -2.82
C ILE A 107 6.30 -14.95 -2.10
N LYS A 108 6.70 -15.58 -0.98
CA LYS A 108 5.78 -16.37 -0.15
C LYS A 108 4.59 -15.54 0.34
N LYS A 109 4.82 -14.33 0.87
CA LYS A 109 3.74 -13.46 1.35
C LYS A 109 2.81 -13.01 0.22
N LEU A 110 3.36 -12.69 -0.95
CA LEU A 110 2.57 -12.35 -2.14
C LEU A 110 1.70 -13.53 -2.62
N ASN A 111 2.22 -14.76 -2.55
CA ASN A 111 1.42 -15.96 -2.86
C ASN A 111 0.25 -16.12 -1.88
N LEU A 112 0.48 -15.97 -0.58
CA LEU A 112 -0.56 -16.05 0.45
C LEU A 112 -1.63 -14.96 0.25
N LEU A 113 -1.23 -13.77 -0.15
CA LEU A 113 -2.13 -12.63 -0.37
C LEU A 113 -2.72 -12.57 -1.78
N SER A 114 -2.40 -13.50 -2.68
CA SER A 114 -2.78 -13.46 -4.10
C SER A 114 -4.28 -13.24 -4.32
N ASN A 115 -5.15 -13.95 -3.58
CA ASN A 115 -6.59 -13.77 -3.67
C ASN A 115 -7.04 -12.36 -3.28
N LYS A 116 -6.45 -11.80 -2.22
CA LYS A 116 -6.78 -10.46 -1.73
C LYS A 116 -6.27 -9.37 -2.67
N LEU A 117 -5.06 -9.55 -3.22
CA LEU A 117 -4.50 -8.69 -4.26
C LEU A 117 -5.39 -8.68 -5.51
N ASN A 118 -5.89 -9.85 -5.91
CA ASN A 118 -6.86 -9.94 -7.01
C ASN A 118 -8.15 -9.18 -6.69
N GLN A 119 -8.73 -9.35 -5.49
CA GLN A 119 -9.92 -8.61 -5.09
C GLN A 119 -9.71 -7.08 -5.11
N LEU A 120 -8.52 -6.62 -4.70
CA LEU A 120 -8.17 -5.19 -4.66
C LEU A 120 -7.90 -4.61 -6.04
N PHE A 121 -7.12 -5.30 -6.87
CA PHE A 121 -6.52 -4.73 -8.08
C PHE A 121 -7.04 -5.32 -9.39
N LYS A 122 -7.87 -6.37 -9.36
CA LYS A 122 -8.54 -6.89 -10.55
C LYS A 122 -9.85 -6.13 -10.77
N ARG A 123 -10.07 -5.71 -12.02
CA ARG A 123 -11.30 -5.06 -12.47
C ARG A 123 -11.78 -5.80 -13.72
N GLU A 124 -13.06 -6.18 -13.70
CA GLU A 124 -13.68 -6.84 -14.85
C GLU A 124 -14.11 -5.80 -15.90
N ASN A 125 -14.55 -4.62 -15.43
CA ASN A 125 -15.26 -3.61 -16.25
C ASN A 125 -14.53 -2.25 -16.38
N GLN A 126 -13.25 -2.14 -16.00
CA GLN A 126 -12.46 -0.91 -16.16
C GLN A 126 -11.28 -1.15 -17.13
N ASP A 127 -10.91 -0.12 -17.88
CA ASP A 127 -9.86 -0.20 -18.91
C ASP A 127 -8.48 -0.52 -18.31
N PHE A 128 -8.08 0.20 -17.24
CA PHE A 128 -6.85 -0.07 -16.50
C PHE A 128 -6.84 0.65 -15.15
N ILE A 129 -6.04 0.14 -14.21
CA ILE A 129 -5.60 0.89 -13.02
C ILE A 129 -4.08 1.06 -13.08
N THR A 130 -3.58 2.10 -12.45
CA THR A 130 -2.14 2.38 -12.32
C THR A 130 -1.67 1.99 -10.93
N ILE A 131 -0.62 1.18 -10.86
CA ILE A 131 0.00 0.74 -9.62
C ILE A 131 1.47 1.15 -9.66
N LYS A 132 1.88 1.97 -8.70
CA LYS A 132 3.27 2.31 -8.45
C LYS A 132 3.82 1.40 -7.35
N LEU A 133 4.72 0.49 -7.72
CA LEU A 133 5.44 -0.35 -6.77
C LEU A 133 6.68 0.39 -6.31
N PHE A 134 6.72 0.76 -5.04
CA PHE A 134 7.92 1.30 -4.42
C PHE A 134 8.61 0.18 -3.66
N ILE A 135 9.78 -0.26 -4.14
CA ILE A 135 10.44 -1.47 -3.64
C ILE A 135 11.73 -1.10 -2.94
N GLN A 136 11.74 -1.28 -1.63
CA GLN A 136 12.88 -1.04 -0.77
C GLN A 136 13.53 -2.37 -0.39
N VAL A 137 14.76 -2.59 -0.88
CA VAL A 137 15.56 -3.77 -0.53
C VAL A 137 16.53 -3.38 0.58
N ASN A 138 16.34 -3.96 1.75
CA ASN A 138 17.22 -3.76 2.89
C ASN A 138 18.32 -4.83 2.87
N TYR A 139 19.58 -4.41 2.69
CA TYR A 139 20.71 -5.33 2.50
C TYR A 139 21.88 -4.95 3.39
N SER A 140 22.64 -5.94 3.87
CA SER A 140 23.95 -5.75 4.49
C SER A 140 25.05 -6.18 3.51
N LEU A 141 26.33 -5.95 3.84
CA LEU A 141 27.45 -6.43 3.04
C LEU A 141 27.39 -7.95 2.79
N GLY A 142 26.87 -8.72 3.74
CA GLY A 142 26.69 -10.18 3.60
C GLY A 142 25.47 -10.60 2.77
N THR A 143 24.53 -9.69 2.47
CA THR A 143 23.31 -9.99 1.71
C THR A 143 23.21 -9.21 0.40
N PHE A 144 24.30 -8.63 -0.09
CA PHE A 144 24.30 -7.89 -1.37
C PHE A 144 23.84 -8.75 -2.56
N SER A 145 24.06 -10.07 -2.54
CA SER A 145 23.51 -10.99 -3.54
C SER A 145 21.97 -10.93 -3.65
N GLN A 146 21.27 -10.51 -2.58
CA GLN A 146 19.82 -10.29 -2.60
C GLN A 146 19.41 -9.11 -3.50
N VAL A 147 20.27 -8.08 -3.62
CA VAL A 147 20.05 -6.95 -4.54
C VAL A 147 20.03 -7.46 -5.98
N GLU A 148 21.01 -8.27 -6.36
CA GLU A 148 21.09 -8.86 -7.69
C GLU A 148 19.90 -9.81 -7.98
N GLN A 149 19.57 -10.69 -7.02
CA GLN A 149 18.42 -11.58 -7.14
C GLN A 149 17.10 -10.83 -7.27
N CYS A 150 16.94 -9.72 -6.54
CA CYS A 150 15.79 -8.85 -6.62
C CYS A 150 15.65 -8.23 -8.02
N LEU A 151 16.70 -7.63 -8.56
CA LEU A 151 16.70 -7.04 -9.90
C LEU A 151 16.35 -8.08 -10.97
N LYS A 152 16.89 -9.30 -10.85
CA LYS A 152 16.58 -10.42 -11.76
C LYS A 152 15.13 -10.91 -11.65
N SER A 153 14.51 -10.76 -10.49
CA SER A 153 13.19 -11.34 -10.19
C SER A 153 12.07 -10.30 -10.12
N ILE A 154 12.34 -9.03 -10.42
CA ILE A 154 11.35 -7.97 -10.32
C ILE A 154 10.14 -8.19 -11.23
N GLY A 155 10.36 -8.78 -12.40
CA GLY A 155 9.28 -9.21 -13.29
C GLY A 155 8.29 -10.14 -12.59
N ARG A 156 8.77 -11.02 -11.69
CA ARG A 156 7.93 -11.92 -10.91
C ARG A 156 7.12 -11.17 -9.84
N VAL A 157 7.75 -10.23 -9.15
CA VAL A 157 7.07 -9.40 -8.11
C VAL A 157 5.98 -8.53 -8.74
N SER A 158 6.29 -7.88 -9.86
CA SER A 158 5.32 -7.03 -10.56
C SER A 158 4.14 -7.82 -11.13
N HIS A 159 4.34 -9.08 -11.53
CA HIS A 159 3.30 -9.92 -12.09
C HIS A 159 2.04 -10.02 -11.22
N TYR A 160 2.20 -10.05 -9.89
CA TYR A 160 1.10 -10.06 -8.91
C TYR A 160 0.16 -8.84 -9.03
N PHE A 161 0.62 -7.75 -9.64
CA PHE A 161 -0.11 -6.49 -9.75
C PHE A 161 -0.54 -6.18 -11.20
N THR A 162 -0.01 -6.90 -12.20
CA THR A 162 -0.27 -6.62 -13.62
C THR A 162 -1.68 -7.00 -14.08
N ASN A 163 -2.36 -7.93 -13.40
CA ASN A 163 -3.68 -8.45 -13.82
C ASN A 163 -3.69 -8.86 -15.30
N ASN A 164 -2.84 -9.81 -15.68
CA ASN A 164 -2.67 -10.28 -17.07
C ASN A 164 -2.35 -9.15 -18.06
N GLY A 165 -1.65 -8.10 -17.62
CA GLY A 165 -1.25 -6.96 -18.45
C GLY A 165 -2.29 -5.86 -18.59
N LYS A 166 -3.45 -5.95 -17.91
CA LYS A 166 -4.45 -4.87 -17.91
C LYS A 166 -4.04 -3.68 -17.05
N ASN A 167 -3.28 -3.91 -15.98
CA ASN A 167 -2.86 -2.84 -15.08
C ASN A 167 -1.52 -2.25 -15.55
N ILE A 168 -1.39 -0.93 -15.44
CA ILE A 168 -0.13 -0.23 -15.67
C ILE A 168 0.68 -0.30 -14.38
N VAL A 169 1.78 -1.04 -14.39
CA VAL A 169 2.67 -1.20 -13.23
C VAL A 169 3.97 -0.43 -13.46
N THR A 170 4.25 0.54 -12.60
CA THR A 170 5.53 1.27 -12.56
C THR A 170 6.30 0.83 -11.32
N ILE A 171 7.64 0.83 -11.40
CA ILE A 171 8.50 0.30 -10.33
C ILE A 171 9.59 1.31 -10.02
N ASP A 172 9.61 1.76 -8.77
CA ASP A 172 10.70 2.55 -8.20
C ASP A 172 11.48 1.64 -7.25
N PHE A 173 12.80 1.71 -7.31
CA PHE A 173 13.70 0.91 -6.47
C PHE A 173 14.52 1.78 -5.53
N GLU A 174 14.61 1.35 -4.28
CA GLU A 174 15.50 1.90 -3.27
C GLU A 174 16.31 0.78 -2.62
N PHE A 175 17.63 0.96 -2.53
CA PHE A 175 18.53 0.06 -1.82
C PHE A 175 18.96 0.71 -0.51
N LYS A 176 18.61 0.08 0.61
CA LYS A 176 18.91 0.62 1.94
C LYS A 176 19.90 -0.30 2.66
N ASN A 177 21.07 0.25 2.99
CA ASN A 177 22.02 -0.41 3.87
C ASN A 177 21.73 0.01 5.32
N PRO A 178 21.22 -0.87 6.20
CA PRO A 178 21.06 -0.54 7.60
C PRO A 178 22.45 -0.38 8.22
N LYS A 179 22.74 0.83 8.71
CA LYS A 179 23.96 1.14 9.44
C LYS A 179 24.00 0.43 10.79
#